data_AF-A0A7J9V6C2-F1
#
_entry.id   AF-A0A7J9V6C2-F1
#
_cell.length_a   1.000
_cell.length_b   1.000
_cell.length_c   1.000
_cell.angle_alpha   90.00
_cell.angle_beta   90.00
_cell.angle_gamma   90.00
#
_symmetry.space_group_name_H-M   'P 1'
#
loop_
_entity.id
_entity.type
_entity.pdbx_description
1 polymer ?
#
loop_
_entity_poly.entity_id
_entity_poly.type
_entity_poly.pdbx_seq_one_letter_code
_entity_poly.pdbx_strand_id
1 'polypeptide(L)'
;MVALAALSAVVSAVASVALIAFAYRRNRRNHVRTELARQCFSGQPQAVVHLTTWGLSVTDVRRVAGQHGYAEAQAPTPAVLVFHLAQGSQGAAPSAPGVPGVGGGPPHTPTIGPREQRRLSQRLAHKEFAWVDIADSGGTPADIAALAHQYGAQILRTYGDRAQPVLLLGKRPIHSVRDIAAGSRGLRSWTTHWLSGGVMLGAAILFGVVSTAAQDGLGSLTWPVVGLCALVILAGLAINIVPPLRDTTTRMNRLIREFDGRVQLTIIAQHYRFSVYTYLDVAAELGYQEANSMRDWLTSSRWHRSWLKFVRR
;
A
#
# COMPACT_ATOMS: atom_id res chain seq x y z
N MET A 1 15.45 42.07 17.32
CA MET A 1 15.61 40.72 16.73
C MET A 1 15.04 39.60 17.59
N VAL A 2 15.26 39.60 18.92
CA VAL A 2 14.78 38.54 19.84
C VAL A 2 13.25 38.33 19.80
N ALA A 3 12.46 39.41 19.73
CA ALA A 3 11.00 39.32 19.68
C ALA A 3 10.46 38.63 18.40
N LEU A 4 11.15 38.81 17.26
CA LEU A 4 10.77 38.19 15.98
C LEU A 4 11.05 36.68 15.98
N ALA A 5 12.16 36.26 16.61
CA ALA A 5 12.49 34.85 16.79
C ALA A 5 11.50 34.13 17.71
N ALA A 6 11.09 34.78 18.81
CA ALA A 6 10.09 34.23 19.73
C ALA A 6 8.71 34.05 19.07
N LEU A 7 8.27 35.04 18.28
CA LEU A 7 6.99 34.97 17.56
C LEU A 7 6.98 33.81 16.54
N SER A 8 8.08 33.63 15.79
CA SER A 8 8.27 32.53 14.84
C SER A 8 8.16 31.16 15.52
N ALA A 9 8.80 30.99 16.69
CA ALA A 9 8.77 29.74 17.45
C ALA A 9 7.34 29.40 17.93
N VAL A 10 6.60 30.38 18.43
CA VAL A 10 5.22 30.18 18.91
C VAL A 10 4.27 29.82 17.76
N VAL A 11 4.36 30.51 16.62
CA VAL A 11 3.55 30.20 15.44
C VAL A 11 3.84 28.79 14.92
N SER A 12 5.12 28.39 14.87
CA SER A 12 5.53 27.04 14.47
C SER A 12 4.99 25.96 15.43
N ALA A 13 5.03 26.21 16.75
CA ALA A 13 4.51 25.29 17.75
C ALA A 13 2.98 25.13 17.63
N VAL A 14 2.22 26.22 17.50
CA VAL A 14 0.75 26.16 17.36
C VAL A 14 0.35 25.46 16.06
N ALA A 15 1.01 25.78 14.94
CA ALA A 15 0.78 25.11 13.67
C ALA A 15 1.06 23.61 13.75
N SER A 16 2.13 23.21 14.43
CA SER A 16 2.48 21.81 14.66
C SER A 16 1.42 21.09 15.48
N VAL A 17 0.95 21.68 16.58
CA VAL A 17 -0.11 21.09 17.42
C VAL A 17 -1.43 20.95 16.66
N ALA A 18 -1.82 21.97 15.89
CA ALA A 18 -3.04 21.92 15.07
C ALA A 18 -2.95 20.84 13.99
N LEU A 19 -1.80 20.72 13.32
CA LEU A 19 -1.54 19.66 12.34
C LEU A 19 -1.61 18.27 12.99
N ILE A 20 -1.01 18.08 14.18
CA ILE A 20 -1.05 16.82 14.94
C ILE A 20 -2.49 16.47 15.36
N ALA A 21 -3.28 17.44 15.83
CA ALA A 21 -4.67 17.21 16.23
C ALA A 21 -5.56 16.85 15.03
N PHE A 22 -5.39 17.54 13.89
CA PHE A 22 -6.10 17.24 12.65
C PHE A 22 -5.75 15.84 12.12
N ALA A 23 -4.45 15.55 12.08
CA ALA A 23 -3.88 14.24 11.82
C ALA A 23 -4.53 13.14 12.67
N TYR A 24 -4.59 13.34 13.99
CA TYR A 24 -5.15 12.37 14.93
C TYR A 24 -6.64 12.10 14.66
N ARG A 25 -7.46 13.16 14.48
CA ARG A 25 -8.89 13.02 14.16
C ARG A 25 -9.11 12.26 12.85
N ARG A 26 -8.33 12.56 11.81
CA ARG A 26 -8.39 11.85 10.52
C ARG A 26 -8.00 10.38 10.68
N ASN A 27 -6.97 10.11 11.48
CA ASN A 27 -6.44 8.77 11.70
C ASN A 27 -7.42 7.87 12.48
N ARG A 28 -8.10 8.42 13.49
CA ARG A 28 -9.17 7.73 14.24
C ARG A 28 -10.31 7.33 13.29
N ARG A 29 -10.78 8.25 12.44
CA ARG A 29 -11.82 7.93 11.46
C ARG A 29 -11.41 6.81 10.49
N ASN A 30 -10.17 6.82 10.00
CA ASN A 30 -9.70 5.75 9.12
C ASN A 30 -9.61 4.39 9.83
N HIS A 31 -9.18 4.37 11.11
CA HIS A 31 -9.13 3.14 11.89
C HIS A 31 -10.51 2.48 12.00
N VAL A 32 -11.50 3.28 12.41
CA VAL A 32 -12.89 2.83 12.54
C VAL A 32 -13.43 2.32 11.20
N ARG A 33 -13.07 2.95 10.07
CA ARG A 33 -13.45 2.47 8.73
C ARG A 33 -12.80 1.13 8.36
N THR A 34 -11.52 0.95 8.64
CA THR A 34 -10.83 -0.33 8.38
C THR A 34 -11.38 -1.44 9.27
N GLU A 35 -11.67 -1.14 10.52
CA GLU A 35 -12.24 -2.11 11.45
C GLU A 35 -13.68 -2.48 11.06
N LEU A 36 -14.48 -1.48 10.66
CA LEU A 36 -15.80 -1.71 10.07
C LEU A 36 -15.73 -2.61 8.83
N ALA A 37 -14.80 -2.33 7.91
CA ALA A 37 -14.57 -3.16 6.73
C ALA A 37 -14.25 -4.61 7.09
N ARG A 38 -13.30 -4.80 8.03
CA ARG A 38 -12.86 -6.12 8.46
C ARG A 38 -13.96 -6.90 9.18
N GLN A 39 -14.72 -6.25 10.06
CA GLN A 39 -15.71 -6.94 10.89
C GLN A 39 -17.05 -7.15 10.16
N CYS A 40 -17.51 -6.17 9.39
CA CYS A 40 -18.83 -6.20 8.76
C CYS A 40 -18.79 -6.57 7.27
N PHE A 41 -17.72 -6.25 6.54
CA PHE A 41 -17.66 -6.37 5.07
C PHE A 41 -16.59 -7.36 4.59
N SER A 42 -16.45 -8.49 5.30
CA SER A 42 -15.46 -9.54 5.05
C SER A 42 -15.94 -10.65 4.11
N GLY A 43 -16.95 -10.39 3.27
CA GLY A 43 -17.46 -11.34 2.28
C GLY A 43 -18.70 -12.12 2.71
N GLN A 44 -19.29 -11.80 3.87
CA GLN A 44 -20.61 -12.35 4.23
C GLN A 44 -21.69 -11.87 3.24
N PRO A 45 -22.69 -12.70 2.90
CA PRO A 45 -23.72 -12.33 1.93
C PRO A 45 -24.58 -11.14 2.39
N GLN A 46 -24.65 -10.94 3.70
CA GLN A 46 -25.35 -9.83 4.34
C GLN A 46 -24.47 -9.25 5.45
N ALA A 47 -24.46 -7.93 5.57
CA ALA A 47 -23.75 -7.18 6.60
C ALA A 47 -24.74 -6.25 7.30
N VAL A 48 -24.82 -6.34 8.62
CA VAL A 48 -25.68 -5.46 9.46
C VAL A 48 -24.78 -4.53 10.25
N VAL A 49 -24.99 -3.22 10.10
CA VAL A 49 -24.16 -2.18 10.70
C VAL A 49 -25.01 -1.26 11.57
N HIS A 50 -24.74 -1.25 12.87
CA HIS A 50 -25.33 -0.30 13.82
C HIS A 50 -24.54 1.01 13.82
N LEU A 51 -25.19 2.14 13.48
CA LEU A 51 -24.50 3.43 13.33
C LEU A 51 -23.89 3.95 14.64
N THR A 52 -24.52 3.66 15.77
CA THR A 52 -24.10 4.08 17.11
C THR A 52 -22.80 3.40 17.55
N THR A 53 -22.55 2.16 17.12
CA THR A 53 -21.35 1.39 17.48
C THR A 53 -20.08 1.98 16.88
N TRP A 54 -20.15 2.49 15.65
CA TRP A 54 -18.98 2.94 14.90
C TRP A 54 -18.71 4.44 15.02
N GLY A 55 -19.72 5.27 15.31
CA GLY A 55 -19.55 6.73 15.35
C GLY A 55 -19.10 7.32 14.01
N LEU A 56 -19.42 6.65 12.90
CA LEU A 56 -19.22 7.13 11.53
C LEU A 56 -20.53 7.70 10.98
N SER A 57 -20.43 8.65 10.05
CA SER A 57 -21.61 9.11 9.32
C SER A 57 -22.13 8.01 8.39
N VAL A 58 -23.44 8.04 8.11
CA VAL A 58 -24.10 7.14 7.14
C VAL A 58 -23.36 7.13 5.80
N THR A 59 -22.96 8.31 5.31
CA THR A 59 -22.21 8.46 4.04
C THR A 59 -20.85 7.75 4.07
N ASP A 60 -20.18 7.73 5.21
CA ASP A 60 -18.90 7.02 5.35
C ASP A 60 -19.10 5.51 5.37
N VAL A 61 -20.13 5.02 6.07
CA VAL A 61 -20.48 3.58 6.10
C VAL A 61 -20.86 3.09 4.71
N ARG A 62 -21.73 3.81 4.00
CA ARG A 62 -22.13 3.50 2.61
C ARG A 62 -20.94 3.48 1.66
N ARG A 63 -19.98 4.40 1.83
CA ARG A 63 -18.77 4.43 1.02
C ARG A 63 -17.89 3.21 1.25
N VAL A 64 -17.69 2.81 2.51
CA VAL A 64 -16.93 1.60 2.85
C VAL A 64 -17.66 0.37 2.30
N ALA A 65 -18.97 0.24 2.51
CA ALA A 65 -19.77 -0.86 1.96
C ALA A 65 -19.60 -0.96 0.43
N GLY A 66 -19.76 0.15 -0.29
CA GLY A 66 -19.61 0.19 -1.76
C GLY A 66 -18.21 -0.18 -2.25
N GLN A 67 -17.15 0.24 -1.54
CA GLN A 67 -15.77 -0.17 -1.84
C GLN A 67 -15.61 -1.70 -1.77
N HIS A 68 -16.27 -2.34 -0.79
CA HIS A 68 -16.26 -3.78 -0.62
C HIS A 68 -17.32 -4.53 -1.45
N GLY A 69 -18.05 -3.84 -2.33
CA GLY A 69 -19.01 -4.47 -3.24
C GLY A 69 -20.39 -4.75 -2.64
N TYR A 70 -20.72 -4.09 -1.55
CA TYR A 70 -22.00 -4.21 -0.89
C TYR A 70 -22.96 -3.13 -1.37
N ALA A 71 -24.20 -3.53 -1.65
CA ALA A 71 -25.32 -2.64 -1.95
C ALA A 71 -26.22 -2.53 -0.72
N GLU A 72 -26.72 -1.32 -0.44
CA GLU A 72 -27.62 -1.08 0.68
C GLU A 72 -28.99 -1.70 0.41
N ALA A 73 -29.51 -2.40 1.40
CA ALA A 73 -30.85 -2.98 1.42
C ALA A 73 -31.80 -2.07 2.20
N GLN A 74 -33.10 -2.29 2.06
CA GLN A 74 -34.08 -1.57 2.88
C GLN A 74 -33.85 -1.88 4.36
N ALA A 75 -33.52 -0.84 5.12
CA ALA A 75 -33.23 -0.96 6.53
C ALA A 75 -34.51 -1.15 7.36
N PRO A 76 -34.50 -2.02 8.38
CA PRO A 76 -35.65 -2.20 9.27
C PRO A 76 -35.86 -1.00 10.20
N THR A 77 -34.80 -0.25 10.53
CA THR A 77 -34.88 0.96 11.37
C THR A 77 -33.83 1.99 10.92
N PRO A 78 -34.02 3.30 11.16
CA PRO A 78 -33.08 4.34 10.74
C PRO A 78 -31.71 4.29 11.45
N ALA A 79 -31.59 3.53 12.55
CA ALA A 79 -30.35 3.37 13.31
C ALA A 79 -29.47 2.21 12.80
N VAL A 80 -29.99 1.37 11.91
CA VAL A 80 -29.34 0.15 11.41
C VAL A 80 -29.28 0.20 9.90
N LEU A 81 -28.10 -0.01 9.34
CA LEU A 81 -27.93 -0.16 7.90
C LEU A 81 -27.70 -1.64 7.58
N VAL A 82 -28.44 -2.14 6.60
CA VAL A 82 -28.30 -3.51 6.11
C VAL A 82 -27.72 -3.43 4.70
N PHE A 83 -26.71 -4.25 4.43
CA PHE A 83 -26.11 -4.33 3.11
C PHE A 83 -26.05 -5.77 2.63
N HIS A 84 -26.24 -6.00 1.33
CA HIS A 84 -26.05 -7.28 0.67
C HIS A 84 -24.84 -7.23 -0.24
N LEU A 85 -24.07 -8.31 -0.28
CA LEU A 85 -22.98 -8.44 -1.23
C LEU A 85 -23.59 -8.50 -2.64
N ALA A 86 -23.27 -7.54 -3.50
CA ALA A 86 -23.76 -7.53 -4.86
C ALA A 86 -23.25 -8.79 -5.58
N GLN A 87 -24.16 -9.73 -5.91
CA GLN A 87 -23.87 -11.05 -6.48
C GLN A 87 -23.22 -11.04 -7.89
N GLY A 88 -22.72 -9.90 -8.37
CA GLY A 88 -22.21 -9.76 -9.73
C GLY A 88 -20.78 -10.23 -10.00
N SER A 89 -20.13 -11.04 -9.15
CA SER A 89 -18.71 -11.41 -9.42
C SER A 89 -18.20 -12.74 -8.84
N GLN A 90 -19.02 -13.58 -8.22
CA GLN A 90 -18.57 -14.88 -7.70
C GLN A 90 -19.54 -15.98 -8.13
N GLY A 91 -19.11 -16.75 -9.15
CA GLY A 91 -19.62 -18.10 -9.39
C GLY A 91 -20.77 -18.24 -10.39
N ALA A 92 -20.55 -17.88 -11.66
CA ALA A 92 -21.15 -18.66 -12.74
C ALA A 92 -20.20 -19.83 -13.05
N ALA A 93 -20.62 -21.06 -12.74
CA ALA A 93 -19.97 -22.27 -13.24
C ALA A 93 -20.05 -22.32 -14.78
N PRO A 94 -19.12 -23.00 -15.47
CA PRO A 94 -18.98 -22.92 -16.92
C PRO A 94 -20.07 -23.72 -17.63
N SER A 95 -21.16 -23.06 -18.00
CA SER A 95 -22.03 -23.57 -19.06
C SER A 95 -21.34 -23.30 -20.39
N ALA A 96 -21.12 -24.38 -21.16
CA ALA A 96 -20.45 -24.38 -22.46
C ALA A 96 -20.98 -23.29 -23.43
N PRO A 97 -20.14 -22.77 -24.35
CA PRO A 97 -20.55 -21.73 -25.27
C PRO A 97 -21.46 -22.28 -26.37
N GLY A 98 -22.76 -21.98 -26.26
CA GLY A 98 -23.62 -21.81 -27.42
C GLY A 98 -23.40 -20.42 -28.01
N VAL A 99 -22.76 -20.36 -29.18
CA VAL A 99 -22.90 -19.26 -30.16
C VAL A 99 -24.36 -19.33 -30.65
N PRO A 100 -25.16 -18.24 -30.82
CA PRO A 100 -24.79 -16.97 -31.49
C PRO A 100 -25.41 -15.68 -30.89
N GLY A 101 -24.85 -14.52 -31.25
CA GLY A 101 -25.53 -13.24 -31.02
C GLY A 101 -24.61 -12.03 -31.13
N VAL A 102 -24.26 -11.64 -32.35
CA VAL A 102 -23.67 -10.34 -32.67
C VAL A 102 -24.64 -9.25 -32.22
N GLY A 103 -24.34 -8.61 -31.09
CA GLY A 103 -25.05 -7.44 -30.56
C GLY A 103 -24.02 -6.39 -30.17
N GLY A 104 -24.00 -5.28 -30.90
CA GLY A 104 -22.96 -4.26 -30.82
C GLY A 104 -22.99 -3.47 -29.52
N GLY A 105 -22.17 -3.89 -28.56
CA GLY A 105 -21.58 -2.95 -27.61
C GLY A 105 -20.56 -2.09 -28.34
N PRO A 106 -20.45 -0.78 -28.03
CA PRO A 106 -19.40 0.05 -28.62
C PRO A 106 -18.03 -0.60 -28.39
N PRO A 107 -17.10 -0.52 -29.35
CA PRO A 107 -15.78 -1.11 -29.19
C PRO A 107 -15.18 -0.62 -27.86
N HIS A 108 -14.89 -1.55 -26.95
CA HIS A 108 -14.17 -1.24 -25.73
C HIS A 108 -12.78 -0.78 -26.15
N THR A 109 -12.63 0.54 -26.31
CA THR A 109 -11.34 1.16 -26.51
C THR A 109 -10.55 0.86 -25.23
N PRO A 110 -9.41 0.15 -25.32
CA PRO A 110 -8.63 -0.16 -24.14
C PRO A 110 -8.26 1.15 -23.44
N THR A 111 -8.68 1.28 -22.18
CA THR A 111 -8.46 2.50 -21.38
C THR A 111 -7.00 2.60 -20.90
N ILE A 112 -6.25 1.49 -21.00
CA ILE A 112 -4.83 1.43 -20.67
C ILE A 112 -4.05 2.37 -21.57
N GLY A 113 -3.29 3.30 -20.98
CA GLY A 113 -2.44 4.21 -21.73
C GLY A 113 -1.38 3.48 -22.57
N PRO A 114 -1.02 3.97 -23.76
CA PRO A 114 -0.15 3.27 -24.71
C PRO A 114 1.24 2.95 -24.16
N ARG A 115 1.76 3.81 -23.27
CA ARG A 115 3.05 3.58 -22.58
C ARG A 115 2.98 2.37 -21.66
N GLU A 116 1.89 2.24 -20.92
CA GLU A 116 1.73 1.13 -19.98
C GLU A 116 1.42 -0.17 -20.71
N GLN A 117 0.58 -0.11 -21.75
CA GLN A 117 0.36 -1.26 -22.62
C GLN A 117 1.68 -1.80 -23.18
N ARG A 118 2.58 -0.92 -23.66
CA ARG A 118 3.92 -1.31 -24.15
C ARG A 118 4.81 -1.89 -23.06
N ARG A 119 4.77 -1.34 -21.84
CA ARG A 119 5.54 -1.87 -20.70
C ARG A 119 5.03 -3.25 -20.28
N LEU A 120 3.72 -3.42 -20.18
CA LEU A 120 3.08 -4.66 -19.78
C LEU A 120 3.30 -5.75 -20.83
N SER A 121 3.15 -5.43 -22.12
CA SER A 121 3.45 -6.38 -23.20
C SER A 121 4.91 -6.80 -23.20
N GLN A 122 5.86 -5.88 -23.03
CA GLN A 122 7.28 -6.21 -22.90
C GLN A 122 7.54 -7.15 -21.71
N ARG A 123 6.89 -6.93 -20.58
CA ARG A 123 7.02 -7.81 -19.41
C ARG A 123 6.47 -9.20 -19.67
N LEU A 124 5.26 -9.29 -20.20
CA LEU A 124 4.62 -10.57 -20.51
C LEU A 124 5.33 -11.33 -21.62
N ALA A 125 5.99 -10.64 -22.56
CA ALA A 125 6.81 -11.28 -23.57
C ALA A 125 8.00 -12.04 -22.96
N HIS A 126 8.70 -11.44 -21.98
CA HIS A 126 9.96 -11.96 -21.46
C HIS A 126 9.87 -12.71 -20.14
N LYS A 127 8.79 -12.52 -19.36
CA LYS A 127 8.63 -13.11 -18.03
C LYS A 127 7.43 -14.05 -18.00
N GLU A 128 7.57 -15.15 -17.25
CA GLU A 128 6.47 -16.08 -17.01
C GLU A 128 5.38 -15.48 -16.12
N PHE A 129 5.77 -14.58 -15.20
CA PHE A 129 4.90 -13.93 -14.24
C PHE A 129 5.16 -12.42 -14.19
N ALA A 130 4.10 -11.65 -14.00
CA ALA A 130 4.17 -10.21 -13.84
C ALA A 130 3.13 -9.73 -12.82
N TRP A 131 3.54 -8.81 -11.96
CA TRP A 131 2.62 -8.10 -11.07
C TRP A 131 2.23 -6.77 -11.68
N VAL A 132 0.94 -6.46 -11.65
CA VAL A 132 0.36 -5.22 -12.18
C VAL A 132 -0.51 -4.59 -11.10
N ASP A 133 -0.23 -3.33 -10.79
CA ASP A 133 -1.10 -2.51 -9.96
C ASP A 133 -2.08 -1.79 -10.89
N ILE A 134 -3.37 -1.98 -10.66
CA ILE A 134 -4.38 -1.34 -11.51
C ILE A 134 -4.28 0.19 -11.42
N ALA A 135 -3.98 0.73 -10.24
CA ALA A 135 -3.85 2.17 -10.03
C ALA A 135 -2.69 2.76 -10.85
N ASP A 136 -1.60 2.02 -11.01
CA ASP A 136 -0.45 2.43 -11.85
C ASP A 136 -0.79 2.31 -13.34
N SER A 137 -1.66 1.36 -13.71
CA SER A 137 -1.94 1.06 -15.12
C SER A 137 -2.99 1.95 -15.78
N GLY A 138 -3.89 2.53 -14.98
CA GLY A 138 -5.01 3.35 -15.45
C GLY A 138 -6.11 2.58 -16.20
N GLY A 139 -5.99 1.26 -16.34
CA GLY A 139 -6.99 0.41 -16.99
C GLY A 139 -7.95 -0.25 -15.99
N THR A 140 -8.93 -0.98 -16.51
CA THR A 140 -9.78 -1.87 -15.69
C THR A 140 -9.15 -3.27 -15.58
N PRO A 141 -9.55 -4.10 -14.59
CA PRO A 141 -9.11 -5.49 -14.54
C PRO A 141 -9.43 -6.27 -15.83
N ALA A 142 -10.54 -5.94 -16.49
CA ALA A 142 -10.96 -6.56 -17.74
C ALA A 142 -10.02 -6.19 -18.89
N ASP A 143 -9.61 -4.93 -19.00
CA ASP A 143 -8.63 -4.48 -20.02
C ASP A 143 -7.29 -5.20 -19.85
N ILE A 144 -6.83 -5.32 -18.60
CA ILE A 144 -5.58 -6.02 -18.27
C ILE A 144 -5.69 -7.51 -18.60
N ALA A 145 -6.83 -8.14 -18.29
CA ALA A 145 -7.09 -9.54 -18.62
C ALA A 145 -7.08 -9.77 -20.14
N ALA A 146 -7.77 -8.92 -20.90
CA ALA A 146 -7.81 -9.00 -22.36
C ALA A 146 -6.39 -8.85 -22.95
N LEU A 147 -5.63 -7.88 -22.47
CA LEU A 147 -4.24 -7.69 -22.89
C LEU A 147 -3.36 -8.88 -22.49
N ALA A 148 -3.50 -9.40 -21.28
CA ALA A 148 -2.72 -10.56 -20.82
C ALA A 148 -3.00 -11.80 -21.69
N HIS A 149 -4.26 -12.01 -22.06
CA HIS A 149 -4.67 -13.13 -22.90
C HIS A 149 -4.02 -13.11 -24.29
N GLN A 150 -3.80 -11.92 -24.87
CA GLN A 150 -3.07 -11.76 -26.15
C GLN A 150 -1.63 -12.29 -26.08
N TYR A 151 -1.03 -12.36 -24.89
CA TYR A 151 0.32 -12.88 -24.64
C TYR A 151 0.33 -14.26 -23.98
N GLY A 152 -0.81 -14.97 -24.00
CA GLY A 152 -0.96 -16.30 -23.39
C GLY A 152 -0.85 -16.29 -21.86
N ALA A 153 -1.11 -15.14 -21.23
CA ALA A 153 -1.13 -15.00 -19.78
C ALA A 153 -2.57 -14.82 -19.27
N GLN A 154 -2.80 -15.22 -18.03
CA GLN A 154 -4.09 -15.06 -17.34
C GLN A 154 -3.88 -14.44 -15.96
N ILE A 155 -4.95 -13.89 -15.39
CA ILE A 155 -4.96 -13.43 -13.99
C ILE A 155 -5.00 -14.67 -13.09
N LEU A 156 -3.92 -14.90 -12.34
CA LEU A 156 -3.81 -16.03 -11.41
C LEU A 156 -4.34 -15.70 -10.03
N ARG A 157 -4.11 -14.48 -9.57
CA ARG A 157 -4.47 -13.99 -8.24
C ARG A 157 -4.75 -12.49 -8.28
N THR A 158 -5.57 -12.04 -7.34
CA THR A 158 -5.91 -10.64 -7.11
C THR A 158 -5.72 -10.36 -5.62
N TYR A 159 -4.96 -9.32 -5.29
CA TYR A 159 -4.69 -8.90 -3.91
C TYR A 159 -5.15 -7.46 -3.70
N GLY A 160 -5.59 -7.14 -2.50
CA GLY A 160 -6.04 -5.81 -2.13
C GLY A 160 -7.54 -5.61 -2.34
N ASP A 161 -7.96 -4.36 -2.17
CA ASP A 161 -9.37 -3.96 -2.28
C ASP A 161 -9.76 -3.71 -3.74
N ARG A 162 -11.06 -3.78 -4.06
CA ARG A 162 -11.63 -3.55 -5.39
C ARG A 162 -11.24 -2.19 -5.98
N ALA A 163 -10.99 -1.20 -5.12
CA ALA A 163 -10.56 0.14 -5.55
C ALA A 163 -9.10 0.18 -6.03
N GLN A 164 -8.22 -0.68 -5.50
CA GLN A 164 -6.79 -0.71 -5.82
C GLN A 164 -6.25 -2.15 -5.80
N PRO A 165 -6.75 -3.03 -6.68
CA PRO A 165 -6.28 -4.40 -6.72
C PRO A 165 -4.92 -4.48 -7.39
N VAL A 166 -4.08 -5.38 -6.86
CA VAL A 166 -2.81 -5.79 -7.46
C VAL A 166 -3.01 -7.17 -8.05
N LEU A 167 -2.84 -7.27 -9.36
CA LEU A 167 -3.05 -8.50 -10.12
C LEU A 167 -1.74 -9.24 -10.32
N LEU A 168 -1.79 -10.55 -10.15
CA LEU A 168 -0.75 -11.47 -10.57
C LEU A 168 -1.12 -12.06 -11.92
N LEU A 169 -0.32 -11.76 -12.93
CA LEU A 169 -0.45 -12.34 -14.26
C LEU A 169 0.57 -13.47 -14.42
N GLY A 170 0.18 -14.54 -15.09
CA GLY A 170 1.12 -15.59 -15.47
C GLY A 170 0.65 -16.49 -16.60
N LYS A 171 1.62 -17.14 -17.26
CA LYS A 171 1.38 -18.07 -18.38
C LYS A 171 1.12 -19.51 -17.95
N ARG A 172 1.47 -19.84 -16.70
CA ARG A 172 1.29 -21.17 -16.12
C ARG A 172 0.65 -21.06 -14.73
N PRO A 173 -0.11 -22.08 -14.28
CA PRO A 173 -0.62 -22.11 -12.92
C PRO A 173 0.53 -22.14 -11.91
N ILE A 174 0.25 -21.61 -10.71
CA ILE A 174 1.17 -21.61 -9.57
C ILE A 174 0.54 -22.32 -8.40
N HIS A 175 1.36 -23.05 -7.64
CA HIS A 175 0.94 -23.67 -6.39
C HIS A 175 1.08 -22.70 -5.23
N SER A 176 2.20 -21.96 -5.17
CA SER A 176 2.44 -20.94 -4.16
C SER A 176 2.97 -19.65 -4.76
N VAL A 177 2.58 -18.54 -4.16
CA VAL A 177 3.12 -17.21 -4.46
C VAL A 177 4.61 -17.11 -4.14
N ARG A 178 5.13 -17.97 -3.24
CA ARG A 178 6.56 -18.04 -2.93
C ARG A 178 7.40 -18.44 -4.13
N ASP A 179 6.86 -19.28 -5.01
CA ASP A 179 7.58 -19.84 -6.16
C ASP A 179 8.01 -18.74 -7.15
N ILE A 180 7.22 -17.64 -7.21
CA ILE A 180 7.47 -16.51 -8.10
C ILE A 180 8.52 -15.55 -7.52
N ALA A 181 8.69 -15.55 -6.20
CA ALA A 181 9.58 -14.62 -5.51
C ALA A 181 11.06 -15.04 -5.57
N ALA A 182 11.42 -16.18 -6.16
CA ALA A 182 12.75 -16.81 -6.06
C ALA A 182 13.94 -16.00 -6.62
N GLY A 183 13.73 -14.95 -7.44
CA GLY A 183 14.84 -14.22 -8.12
C GLY A 183 15.34 -12.88 -7.52
N SER A 184 14.60 -12.17 -6.67
CA SER A 184 14.93 -10.79 -6.26
C SER A 184 15.85 -10.67 -5.02
N ARG A 185 17.18 -10.64 -5.19
CA ARG A 185 18.12 -10.33 -4.07
C ARG A 185 17.88 -8.91 -3.53
N GLY A 186 17.82 -8.74 -2.20
CA GLY A 186 17.66 -7.43 -1.56
C GLY A 186 17.63 -7.50 -0.04
N LEU A 187 18.03 -6.40 0.60
CA LEU A 187 17.91 -6.19 2.04
C LEU A 187 16.43 -6.09 2.45
N ARG A 188 16.11 -6.54 3.67
CA ARG A 188 14.76 -6.49 4.26
C ARG A 188 14.33 -5.06 4.56
N SER A 189 13.02 -4.82 4.61
CA SER A 189 12.47 -3.49 4.92
C SER A 189 12.92 -2.98 6.27
N TRP A 190 12.91 -3.84 7.30
CA TRP A 190 13.36 -3.50 8.65
C TRP A 190 14.83 -3.07 8.66
N THR A 191 15.71 -3.90 8.11
CA THR A 191 17.15 -3.61 8.03
C THR A 191 17.41 -2.32 7.26
N THR A 192 16.71 -2.09 6.15
CA THR A 192 16.85 -0.88 5.34
C THR A 192 16.48 0.39 6.11
N HIS A 193 15.43 0.34 6.94
CA HIS A 193 15.00 1.46 7.75
C HIS A 193 15.97 1.79 8.89
N TRP A 194 16.46 0.78 9.60
CA TRP A 194 17.45 1.01 10.65
C TRP A 194 18.79 1.50 10.09
N LEU A 195 19.19 0.98 8.94
CA LEU A 195 20.40 1.43 8.26
C LEU A 195 20.27 2.90 7.86
N SER A 196 19.13 3.30 7.27
CA SER A 196 18.92 4.69 6.88
C SER A 196 18.83 5.63 8.08
N GLY A 197 18.12 5.23 9.14
CA GLY A 197 18.05 5.98 10.39
C GLY A 197 19.42 6.15 11.07
N GLY A 198 20.20 5.07 11.17
CA GLY A 198 21.55 5.09 11.73
C GLY A 198 22.50 5.98 10.94
N VAL A 199 22.45 5.91 9.60
CA VAL A 199 23.24 6.77 8.71
C VAL A 199 22.88 8.24 8.87
N MET A 200 21.59 8.58 8.93
CA MET A 200 21.15 9.97 9.13
C MET A 200 21.54 10.52 10.50
N LEU A 201 21.37 9.72 11.56
CA LEU A 201 21.75 10.12 12.91
C LEU A 201 23.27 10.32 13.03
N GLY A 202 24.06 9.39 12.49
CA GLY A 202 25.52 9.51 12.46
C GLY A 202 25.99 10.77 11.72
N ALA A 203 25.38 11.08 10.57
CA ALA A 203 25.70 12.29 9.83
C ALA A 203 25.29 13.58 10.56
N ALA A 204 24.16 13.58 11.28
CA ALA A 204 23.73 14.72 12.09
C ALA A 204 24.69 14.98 13.27
N ILE A 205 25.15 13.93 13.95
CA ILE A 205 26.15 14.03 15.03
C ILE A 205 27.47 14.57 14.47
N LEU A 206 27.95 14.00 13.37
CA LEU A 206 29.20 14.45 12.74
C LEU A 206 29.11 15.92 12.30
N PHE A 207 27.98 16.33 11.73
CA PHE A 207 27.72 17.72 11.37
C PHE A 207 27.77 18.66 12.60
N GLY A 208 27.18 18.25 13.72
CA GLY A 208 27.22 19.02 14.97
C GLY A 208 28.64 19.18 15.53
N VAL A 209 29.43 18.10 15.53
CA VAL A 209 30.84 18.13 15.97
C VAL A 209 31.68 19.04 15.07
N VAL A 210 31.47 18.99 13.76
CA VAL A 210 32.22 19.83 12.80
C VAL A 210 31.80 21.29 12.91
N SER A 211 30.51 21.56 13.13
CA SER A 211 30.00 22.92 13.31
C SER A 211 30.51 23.57 14.59
N THR A 212 30.73 22.81 15.67
CA THR A 212 31.31 23.32 16.92
C THR A 212 32.81 23.56 16.76
N ALA A 213 33.56 22.61 16.20
CA ALA A 213 34.98 22.79 15.89
C ALA A 213 35.27 23.94 14.90
N ALA A 214 34.32 24.26 14.01
CA ALA A 214 34.43 25.41 13.11
C ALA A 214 34.38 26.75 13.85
N GLN A 215 33.62 26.85 14.94
CA GLN A 215 33.54 28.06 15.77
C GLN A 215 34.84 28.31 16.52
N ASP A 216 35.60 27.25 16.81
CA ASP A 216 36.89 27.30 17.53
C ASP A 216 38.10 27.59 16.61
N GLY A 217 37.87 27.91 15.32
CA GLY A 217 38.92 28.41 14.42
C GLY A 217 39.65 27.37 13.56
N LEU A 218 39.19 26.12 13.53
CA LEU A 218 39.75 25.04 12.67
C LEU A 218 39.26 25.13 11.20
N GLY A 219 39.33 26.31 10.60
CA GLY A 219 38.53 26.71 9.43
C GLY A 219 38.80 26.02 8.09
N SER A 220 39.89 25.27 7.90
CA SER A 220 40.24 24.68 6.58
C SER A 220 39.61 23.30 6.32
N LEU A 221 39.30 22.52 7.37
CA LEU A 221 38.74 21.17 7.24
C LEU A 221 37.21 21.12 7.33
N THR A 222 36.56 22.24 7.63
CA THR A 222 35.11 22.29 7.90
C THR A 222 34.28 22.06 6.64
N TRP A 223 34.61 22.71 5.53
CA TRP A 223 33.89 22.58 4.25
C TRP A 223 33.85 21.17 3.65
N PRO A 224 34.97 20.43 3.51
CA PRO A 224 34.93 19.08 2.95
C PRO A 224 34.16 18.11 3.86
N VAL A 225 34.25 18.25 5.18
CA VAL A 225 33.50 17.39 6.11
C VAL A 225 32.01 17.69 6.07
N VAL A 226 31.60 18.97 5.97
CA VAL A 226 30.20 19.35 5.75
C VAL A 226 29.68 18.78 4.43
N GLY A 227 30.46 18.86 3.34
CA GLY A 227 30.10 18.27 2.05
C GLY A 227 29.90 16.75 2.11
N LEU A 228 30.79 16.04 2.82
CA LEU A 228 30.66 14.60 3.05
C LEU A 228 29.42 14.27 3.89
N CYS A 229 29.15 15.01 4.97
CA CYS A 229 27.94 14.83 5.78
C CYS A 229 26.67 15.02 4.95
N ALA A 230 26.63 16.05 4.10
CA ALA A 230 25.51 16.30 3.21
C ALA A 230 25.31 15.13 2.22
N LEU A 231 26.38 14.59 1.63
CA LEU A 231 26.31 13.41 0.76
C LEU A 231 25.79 12.17 1.49
N VAL A 232 26.24 11.94 2.73
CA VAL A 232 25.78 10.80 3.55
C VAL A 232 24.29 10.94 3.90
N ILE A 233 23.83 12.15 4.24
CA ILE A 233 22.40 12.43 4.48
C ILE A 233 21.60 12.19 3.20
N LEU A 234 22.06 12.69 2.05
CA LEU A 234 21.41 12.49 0.76
C LEU A 234 21.34 11.01 0.39
N ALA A 235 22.42 10.25 0.61
CA ALA A 235 22.45 8.81 0.40
C ALA A 235 21.47 8.07 1.32
N GLY A 236 21.44 8.44 2.62
CA GLY A 236 20.48 7.90 3.59
C GLY A 236 19.02 8.20 3.21
N LEU A 237 18.75 9.40 2.71
CA LEU A 237 17.44 9.79 2.21
C LEU A 237 17.06 8.98 0.96
N ALA A 238 18.00 8.82 0.01
CA ALA A 238 17.80 8.05 -1.21
C ALA A 238 17.46 6.58 -0.88
N ILE A 239 18.05 5.97 0.15
CA ILE A 239 17.72 4.60 0.58
C ILE A 239 16.25 4.44 0.98
N ASN A 240 15.60 5.48 1.50
CA ASN A 240 14.17 5.45 1.84
C ASN A 240 13.26 5.74 0.63
N ILE A 241 13.74 6.53 -0.34
CA ILE A 241 12.95 6.99 -1.50
C ILE A 241 13.06 6.03 -2.70
N VAL A 242 14.20 5.37 -2.90
CA VAL A 242 14.45 4.49 -4.05
C VAL A 242 13.60 3.22 -4.04
N PRO A 243 13.41 2.51 -2.90
CA PRO A 243 12.57 1.30 -2.87
C PRO A 243 11.15 1.50 -3.41
N PRO A 244 10.40 2.56 -3.05
CA PRO A 244 9.07 2.78 -3.59
C PRO A 244 9.04 3.17 -5.07
N LEU A 245 10.14 3.69 -5.63
CA LEU A 245 10.25 3.99 -7.06
C LEU A 245 10.46 2.74 -7.92
N ARG A 246 10.66 1.58 -7.31
CA ARG A 246 10.77 0.32 -8.04
C ARG A 246 9.42 -0.11 -8.61
N ASP A 247 9.51 -0.85 -9.70
CA ASP A 247 8.37 -1.47 -10.35
C ASP A 247 7.57 -2.40 -9.41
N THR A 248 6.25 -2.44 -9.58
CA THR A 248 5.29 -3.23 -8.81
C THR A 248 5.71 -4.69 -8.67
N THR A 249 6.22 -5.31 -9.73
CA THR A 249 6.76 -6.68 -9.69
C THR A 249 7.89 -6.83 -8.69
N THR A 250 8.82 -5.87 -8.64
CA THR A 250 9.94 -5.91 -7.71
C THR A 250 9.49 -5.65 -6.28
N ARG A 251 8.56 -4.71 -6.08
CA ARG A 251 7.98 -4.41 -4.76
C ARG A 251 7.25 -5.63 -4.21
N MET A 252 6.38 -6.27 -5.00
CA MET A 252 5.62 -7.44 -4.57
C MET A 252 6.52 -8.65 -4.27
N ASN A 253 7.49 -8.95 -5.14
CA ASN A 253 8.42 -10.05 -4.88
C ASN A 253 9.25 -9.84 -3.60
N ARG A 254 9.61 -8.58 -3.29
CA ARG A 254 10.28 -8.27 -2.02
C ARG A 254 9.33 -8.37 -0.82
N LEU A 255 8.06 -7.99 -0.97
CA LEU A 255 7.06 -8.13 0.09
C LEU A 255 6.86 -9.60 0.45
N ILE A 256 6.66 -10.47 -0.55
CA ILE A 256 6.47 -11.92 -0.35
C ILE A 256 7.66 -12.53 0.41
N ARG A 257 8.89 -12.06 0.13
CA ARG A 257 10.12 -12.50 0.81
C ARG A 257 10.22 -12.09 2.28
N GLU A 258 9.50 -11.06 2.71
CA GLU A 258 9.47 -10.73 4.15
C GLU A 258 8.82 -11.87 4.95
N PHE A 259 7.87 -12.62 4.35
CA PHE A 259 7.19 -13.76 4.96
C PHE A 259 8.01 -15.07 4.85
N ASP A 260 9.16 -15.08 5.51
CA ASP A 260 10.18 -16.13 5.48
C ASP A 260 9.90 -17.37 6.35
N GLY A 261 8.75 -17.44 7.02
CA GLY A 261 8.40 -18.55 7.92
C GLY A 261 8.64 -18.27 9.41
N ARG A 262 9.19 -17.11 9.80
CA ARG A 262 9.32 -16.70 11.21
C ARG A 262 7.96 -16.65 11.92
N VAL A 263 7.98 -16.91 13.23
CA VAL A 263 6.78 -16.85 14.10
C VAL A 263 6.20 -15.45 14.16
N GLN A 264 7.07 -14.43 14.27
CA GLN A 264 6.69 -13.02 14.30
C GLN A 264 7.47 -12.24 13.25
N LEU A 265 6.78 -11.36 12.53
CA LEU A 265 7.35 -10.54 11.47
C LEU A 265 6.84 -9.10 11.58
N THR A 266 7.73 -8.13 11.39
CA THR A 266 7.34 -6.71 11.28
C THR A 266 7.73 -6.20 9.89
N ILE A 267 6.72 -5.78 9.11
CA ILE A 267 6.91 -5.23 7.76
C ILE A 267 6.72 -3.72 7.82
N ILE A 268 7.62 -2.99 7.15
CA ILE A 268 7.50 -1.54 7.01
C ILE A 268 6.79 -1.21 5.69
N ALA A 269 5.47 -0.96 5.76
CA ALA A 269 4.62 -0.82 4.57
C ALA A 269 5.02 0.34 3.64
N GLN A 270 5.64 1.39 4.18
CA GLN A 270 6.03 2.57 3.40
C GLN A 270 7.02 2.24 2.28
N HIS A 271 7.81 1.17 2.41
CA HIS A 271 8.80 0.78 1.40
C HIS A 271 8.19 0.15 0.15
N TYR A 272 6.96 -0.37 0.24
CA TYR A 272 6.29 -1.06 -0.88
C TYR A 272 5.11 -0.28 -1.45
N ARG A 273 4.52 0.66 -0.67
CA ARG A 273 3.42 1.56 -1.10
C ARG A 273 2.14 0.86 -1.58
N PHE A 274 1.93 -0.40 -1.22
CA PHE A 274 0.67 -1.08 -1.46
C PHE A 274 -0.42 -0.67 -0.46
N SER A 275 -1.68 -0.98 -0.79
CA SER A 275 -2.80 -0.89 0.14
C SER A 275 -2.62 -1.91 1.28
N VAL A 276 -3.13 -1.58 2.48
CA VAL A 276 -3.06 -2.49 3.66
C VAL A 276 -3.66 -3.86 3.34
N TYR A 277 -4.76 -3.89 2.58
CA TYR A 277 -5.43 -5.13 2.18
C TYR A 277 -4.52 -6.05 1.36
N THR A 278 -3.67 -5.49 0.52
CA THR A 278 -2.68 -6.28 -0.24
C THR A 278 -1.73 -7.03 0.69
N TYR A 279 -1.27 -6.41 1.79
CA TYR A 279 -0.43 -7.10 2.76
C TYR A 279 -1.20 -8.19 3.51
N LEU A 280 -2.46 -7.92 3.86
CA LEU A 280 -3.30 -8.87 4.57
C LEU A 280 -3.58 -10.12 3.73
N ASP A 281 -3.89 -9.95 2.44
CA ASP A 281 -4.16 -11.05 1.52
C ASP A 281 -2.90 -11.88 1.27
N VAL A 282 -1.75 -11.23 1.03
CA VAL A 282 -0.46 -11.92 0.90
C VAL A 282 -0.10 -12.66 2.19
N ALA A 283 -0.29 -12.02 3.35
CA ALA A 283 -0.05 -12.66 4.64
C ALA A 283 -0.93 -13.90 4.83
N ALA A 284 -2.23 -13.78 4.55
CA ALA A 284 -3.19 -14.87 4.69
C ALA A 284 -2.82 -16.07 3.79
N GLU A 285 -2.46 -15.83 2.53
CA GLU A 285 -2.02 -16.88 1.61
C GLU A 285 -0.71 -17.56 2.06
N LEU A 286 0.16 -16.83 2.75
CA LEU A 286 1.42 -17.35 3.28
C LEU A 286 1.29 -17.91 4.71
N GLY A 287 0.09 -18.01 5.26
CA GLY A 287 -0.17 -18.61 6.58
C GLY A 287 0.07 -17.68 7.77
N TYR A 288 -0.03 -16.37 7.58
CA TYR A 288 0.15 -15.35 8.61
C TYR A 288 -1.17 -14.66 8.98
N GLN A 289 -1.27 -14.22 10.23
CA GLN A 289 -2.33 -13.33 10.74
C GLN A 289 -1.74 -12.00 11.17
N GLU A 290 -2.49 -10.91 10.99
CA GLU A 290 -2.14 -9.63 11.61
C GLU A 290 -2.31 -9.73 13.13
N ALA A 291 -1.22 -9.54 13.87
CA ALA A 291 -1.20 -9.62 15.32
C ALA A 291 -1.36 -8.26 16.00
N ASN A 292 -0.84 -7.20 15.38
CA ASN A 292 -1.05 -5.80 15.77
C ASN A 292 -0.41 -4.86 14.75
N SER A 293 -1.05 -3.75 14.42
CA SER A 293 -0.39 -2.65 13.69
C SER A 293 0.00 -1.55 14.65
N MET A 294 1.30 -1.31 14.84
CA MET A 294 1.77 -0.18 15.62
C MET A 294 1.72 1.06 14.72
N ARG A 295 0.84 2.02 15.03
CA ARG A 295 0.81 3.31 14.31
C ARG A 295 1.81 4.24 14.96
N ASP A 296 2.84 4.62 14.23
CA ASP A 296 3.68 5.74 14.64
C ASP A 296 2.83 7.00 14.75
N TRP A 297 2.93 7.69 15.89
CA TRP A 297 2.19 8.91 16.18
C TRP A 297 2.52 10.06 15.22
N LEU A 298 3.68 10.00 14.54
CA LEU A 298 4.15 10.98 13.58
C LEU A 298 3.64 10.79 12.14
N THR A 299 3.04 9.64 11.78
CA THR A 299 2.63 9.35 10.39
C THR A 299 1.13 9.06 10.29
N SER A 300 0.34 10.13 10.11
CA SER A 300 -1.11 10.17 10.36
C SER A 300 -1.99 10.39 9.12
N SER A 301 -1.45 10.25 7.92
CA SER A 301 -2.25 10.31 6.70
C SER A 301 -2.79 8.91 6.36
N ARG A 302 -3.89 8.86 5.58
CA ARG A 302 -4.61 7.66 5.11
C ARG A 302 -3.75 6.53 4.51
N TRP A 303 -2.46 6.76 4.36
CA TRP A 303 -1.53 5.94 3.62
C TRP A 303 -0.61 5.08 4.50
N HIS A 304 -0.45 5.31 5.80
CA HIS A 304 0.67 4.68 6.54
C HIS A 304 0.23 4.05 7.88
N ARG A 305 -0.17 2.77 7.85
CA ARG A 305 0.31 1.84 8.89
C ARG A 305 1.76 1.56 8.52
N SER A 306 2.69 2.40 8.98
CA SER A 306 4.11 2.28 8.66
C SER A 306 4.66 0.92 9.09
N TRP A 307 4.14 0.35 10.18
CA TRP A 307 4.57 -0.95 10.72
C TRP A 307 3.39 -1.91 10.84
N LEU A 308 3.48 -3.04 10.15
CA LEU A 308 2.51 -4.14 10.22
C LEU A 308 3.18 -5.33 10.91
N LYS A 309 2.62 -5.81 12.02
CA LYS A 309 3.11 -7.03 12.68
C LYS A 309 2.22 -8.21 12.34
N PHE A 310 2.86 -9.30 11.93
CA PHE A 310 2.23 -10.55 11.58
C PHE A 310 2.75 -11.68 12.48
N VAL A 311 1.85 -12.61 12.83
CA VAL A 311 2.15 -13.85 13.54
C VAL A 311 1.77 -15.02 12.65
N ARG A 312 2.63 -16.04 12.57
CA ARG A 312 2.36 -17.26 11.81
C ARG A 312 1.28 -18.10 12.52
N ARG A 313 0.32 -18.63 11.75
CA ARG A 313 -0.68 -19.60 12.24
C ARG A 313 -0.06 -20.97 12.49
#